data_AF-A0A520MS06-F1
#
_entry.id   AF-A0A520MS06-F1
#
_cell.length_a   1.000
_cell.length_b   1.000
_cell.length_c   1.000
_cell.angle_alpha   90.00
_cell.angle_beta   90.00
_cell.angle_gamma   90.00
#
_symmetry.space_group_name_H-M   'P 1'
#
loop_
_entity.id
_entity.type
_entity.pdbx_description
1 polymer ?
#
loop_
_entity_poly.entity_id
_entity_poly.type
_entity_poly.pdbx_seq_one_letter_code
_entity_poly.pdbx_strand_id
1 'polypeptide(L)'
;MSYLGLVGLFGLIGLTGLLNKVHPSQSGGPIRLLGLLGLLGLVGFWIPSLGACGAFGALGVWNHQNTKIAKLAYLGWLGLIGVLQTISFYL
;
A
#
# COMPACT_ATOMS: atom_id res chain seq x y z
N MET A 1 -11.46 9.24 -17.04
CA MET A 1 -10.93 8.11 -16.25
C MET A 1 -9.65 8.57 -15.58
N SER A 2 -9.69 8.81 -14.26
CA SER A 2 -8.47 9.20 -13.54
C SER A 2 -7.54 8.01 -13.41
N TYR A 3 -6.45 8.01 -14.17
CA TYR A 3 -5.37 7.00 -14.10
C TYR A 3 -4.75 6.86 -12.69
N LEU A 4 -5.05 7.79 -11.79
CA LEU A 4 -4.66 7.77 -10.37
C LEU A 4 -5.06 6.49 -9.65
N GLY A 5 -6.17 5.84 -10.01
CA GLY A 5 -6.54 4.55 -9.42
C GLY A 5 -5.50 3.44 -9.63
N LEU A 6 -4.72 3.51 -10.73
CA LEU A 6 -3.65 2.56 -11.02
C LEU A 6 -2.49 2.66 -10.02
N VAL A 7 -2.31 3.82 -9.39
CA VAL A 7 -1.31 3.99 -8.32
C VAL A 7 -1.63 3.07 -7.13
N GLY A 8 -2.92 2.80 -6.90
CA GLY A 8 -3.39 1.85 -5.90
C GLY A 8 -2.82 0.44 -6.02
N LEU A 9 -2.50 0.01 -7.26
CA LEU A 9 -2.01 -1.33 -7.55
C LEU A 9 -0.60 -1.57 -6.99
N PHE A 10 0.19 -0.52 -6.77
CA PHE A 10 1.47 -0.65 -6.05
C PHE A 10 1.27 -1.18 -4.63
N GLY A 11 0.07 -1.02 -4.05
CA GLY A 11 -0.34 -1.60 -2.78
C GLY A 11 -0.19 -3.11 -2.70
N LEU A 12 -0.38 -3.82 -3.83
CA LEU A 12 -0.28 -5.27 -3.88
C LEU A 12 1.14 -5.79 -3.61
N ILE A 13 2.15 -4.93 -3.69
CA ILE A 13 3.52 -5.25 -3.26
C ILE A 13 3.55 -5.69 -1.78
N GLY A 14 2.65 -5.18 -0.94
CA GLY A 14 2.51 -5.61 0.46
C GLY A 14 2.31 -7.11 0.62
N LEU A 15 1.65 -7.76 -0.34
CA LEU A 15 1.41 -9.21 -0.34
C LEU A 15 2.71 -10.01 -0.49
N THR A 16 3.78 -9.41 -1.02
CA THR A 16 5.08 -10.08 -1.10
C THR A 16 5.67 -10.37 0.28
N GLY A 17 5.26 -9.64 1.33
CA GLY A 17 5.61 -9.94 2.72
C GLY A 17 4.85 -11.14 3.32
N LEU A 18 3.74 -11.57 2.69
CA LEU A 18 3.06 -12.83 3.03
C LEU A 18 3.76 -14.03 2.40
N LEU A 19 4.30 -13.86 1.19
CA LEU A 19 5.09 -14.87 0.48
C LEU A 19 6.50 -15.00 1.05
N ASN A 20 7.16 -13.88 1.33
CA ASN A 20 8.46 -13.80 1.98
C ASN A 20 8.26 -13.40 3.44
N LYS A 21 8.03 -14.40 4.29
CA LYS A 21 7.76 -14.15 5.70
C LYS A 21 8.96 -13.48 6.36
N VAL A 22 8.70 -12.40 7.07
CA VAL A 22 9.69 -11.74 7.91
C VAL A 22 9.88 -12.54 9.19
N HIS A 23 11.13 -12.60 9.68
CA HIS A 23 11.43 -13.24 10.95
C HIS A 23 10.68 -12.57 12.13
N PRO A 24 10.13 -13.34 13.09
CA PRO A 24 9.29 -12.79 14.17
C PRO A 24 9.97 -11.73 15.04
N SER A 25 11.30 -11.79 15.18
CA SER A 25 12.07 -10.81 15.96
C SER A 25 12.25 -9.46 15.26
N GLN A 26 11.84 -9.33 13.99
CA GLN A 26 12.06 -8.12 13.23
C GLN A 26 11.02 -7.06 13.59
N SER A 27 11.49 -5.86 13.93
CA SER A 27 10.62 -4.73 14.25
C SER A 27 9.76 -4.29 13.05
N GLY A 28 8.64 -3.63 13.32
CA GLY A 28 7.74 -3.10 12.27
C GLY A 28 6.54 -3.98 11.92
N GLY A 29 6.19 -4.97 12.74
CA GLY A 29 4.98 -5.80 12.57
C GLY A 29 3.69 -5.00 12.31
N PRO A 30 3.38 -3.96 13.10
CA PRO A 30 2.19 -3.13 12.88
C PRO A 30 2.17 -2.40 11.53
N ILE A 31 3.33 -1.91 11.07
CA ILE A 31 3.43 -1.24 9.76
C ILE A 31 3.20 -2.25 8.64
N ARG A 32 3.69 -3.48 8.80
CA ARG A 32 3.49 -4.54 7.81
C ARG A 32 2.03 -5.00 7.69
N LEU A 33 1.21 -4.82 8.73
CA LEU A 33 -0.25 -5.05 8.64
C LEU A 33 -0.93 -4.08 7.67
N LEU A 34 -0.35 -2.88 7.44
CA LEU A 34 -0.82 -1.97 6.40
C LEU A 34 -0.75 -2.59 5.00
N GLY A 35 0.01 -3.68 4.83
CA GLY A 35 -0.02 -4.52 3.62
C GLY A 35 -1.42 -4.93 3.18
N LEU A 36 -2.34 -5.13 4.14
CA LEU A 36 -3.73 -5.47 3.86
C LEU A 36 -4.49 -4.32 3.17
N LEU A 37 -4.06 -3.08 3.38
CA LEU A 37 -4.62 -1.91 2.68
C LEU A 37 -4.35 -1.96 1.17
N GLY A 38 -3.40 -2.78 0.70
CA GLY A 38 -3.20 -3.05 -0.72
C GLY A 38 -4.46 -3.53 -1.43
N LEU A 39 -5.33 -4.25 -0.71
CA LEU A 39 -6.61 -4.72 -1.25
C LEU A 39 -7.61 -3.56 -1.46
N LEU A 40 -7.45 -2.42 -0.78
CA LEU A 40 -8.26 -1.23 -1.06
C LEU A 40 -8.01 -0.69 -2.47
N GLY A 41 -6.84 -0.94 -3.05
CA GLY A 41 -6.56 -0.62 -4.45
C GLY A 41 -7.50 -1.32 -5.42
N LEU A 42 -7.97 -2.52 -5.08
CA LEU A 42 -8.97 -3.26 -5.86
C LEU A 42 -10.37 -2.64 -5.70
N VAL A 43 -10.70 -2.14 -4.51
CA VAL A 43 -11.95 -1.39 -4.28
C VAL A 43 -12.01 -0.14 -5.16
N GLY A 44 -10.84 0.40 -5.54
CA GLY A 44 -10.68 1.48 -6.51
C GLY A 44 -11.39 1.31 -7.86
N PHE A 45 -11.65 0.07 -8.28
CA PHE A 45 -12.43 -0.21 -9.51
C PHE A 45 -13.90 0.20 -9.38
N TRP A 46 -14.47 0.16 -8.17
CA TRP A 46 -15.84 0.59 -7.90
C TRP A 46 -15.90 2.01 -7.32
N ILE A 47 -14.89 2.39 -6.54
CA ILE A 47 -14.81 3.68 -5.84
C ILE A 47 -13.49 4.38 -6.22
N PRO A 48 -13.48 5.22 -7.28
CA PRO A 48 -12.25 5.80 -7.82
C PRO A 48 -11.42 6.63 -6.81
N SER A 49 -12.07 7.26 -5.84
CA SER A 49 -11.44 8.05 -4.78
C SER A 49 -10.55 7.21 -3.85
N LEU A 50 -10.95 5.96 -3.58
CA LEU A 50 -10.22 5.04 -2.70
C LEU A 50 -9.11 4.26 -3.43
N GLY A 51 -9.09 4.29 -4.77
CA GLY A 51 -8.13 3.51 -5.56
C GLY A 51 -6.68 3.82 -5.19
N ALA A 52 -6.28 5.09 -5.22
CA ALA A 52 -4.91 5.48 -4.87
C ALA A 52 -4.54 5.21 -3.40
N CYS A 53 -5.51 5.13 -2.47
CA CYS A 53 -5.26 4.72 -1.08
C CYS A 53 -4.73 3.29 -0.96
N GLY A 54 -5.00 2.45 -1.97
CA GLY A 54 -4.44 1.10 -2.07
C GLY A 54 -2.92 1.08 -1.97
N ALA A 55 -2.23 2.12 -2.43
CA ALA A 55 -0.77 2.18 -2.43
C ALA A 55 -0.16 2.03 -1.03
N PHE A 56 -0.86 2.39 0.06
CA PHE A 56 -0.41 2.13 1.43
C PHE A 56 -0.11 0.65 1.72
N GLY A 57 -0.69 -0.26 0.95
CA GLY A 57 -0.34 -1.68 0.96
C GLY A 57 1.16 -1.94 0.77
N ALA A 58 1.89 -1.11 0.03
CA ALA A 58 3.33 -1.30 -0.12
C ALA A 58 4.09 -1.14 1.22
N LEU A 59 3.55 -0.42 2.22
CA LEU A 59 4.12 -0.41 3.59
C LEU A 59 4.14 -1.80 4.25
N GLY A 60 3.39 -2.75 3.70
CA GLY A 60 3.38 -4.17 4.06
C GLY A 60 4.77 -4.84 4.05
N VAL A 61 5.72 -4.28 3.30
CA VAL A 61 7.10 -4.79 3.23
C VAL A 61 8.11 -3.95 4.02
N TRP A 62 7.64 -3.05 4.89
CA TRP A 62 8.52 -2.22 5.71
C TRP A 62 9.45 -3.06 6.59
N ASN A 63 10.72 -2.64 6.64
CA ASN A 63 11.78 -3.28 7.43
C ASN A 63 11.94 -4.80 7.16
N HIS A 64 11.66 -5.23 5.93
CA HIS A 64 11.92 -6.59 5.48
C HIS A 64 13.44 -6.88 5.49
N GLN A 65 13.84 -8.10 5.86
CA GLN A 65 15.26 -8.50 5.97
C GLN A 65 16.01 -8.31 4.64
N ASN A 66 15.34 -8.65 3.54
CA ASN A 66 15.78 -8.29 2.21
C ASN A 66 15.59 -6.77 1.96
N THR A 67 16.70 -6.04 1.92
CA THR A 67 16.72 -4.58 1.71
C THR A 67 16.11 -4.14 0.39
N LYS A 68 16.12 -4.99 -0.65
CA LYS A 68 15.47 -4.69 -1.94
C LYS A 68 13.94 -4.65 -1.77
N ILE A 69 13.39 -5.57 -0.99
CA ILE A 69 11.96 -5.65 -0.68
C ILE A 69 11.56 -4.49 0.25
N ALA A 70 12.39 -4.18 1.26
CA ALA A 70 12.14 -3.07 2.17
C ALA A 70 12.04 -1.70 1.47
N LYS A 71 12.83 -1.48 0.41
CA LYS A 71 12.76 -0.24 -0.38
C LYS A 71 11.43 -0.05 -1.09
N LEU A 72 10.71 -1.13 -1.41
CA LEU A 72 9.40 -1.00 -2.05
C LEU A 72 8.36 -0.40 -1.09
N ALA A 73 8.60 -0.44 0.22
CA ALA A 73 7.72 0.18 1.20
C ALA A 73 7.58 1.70 1.00
N TYR A 74 8.57 2.37 0.40
CA TYR A 74 8.47 3.80 0.10
C TYR A 74 7.38 4.12 -0.94
N LEU A 75 7.02 3.18 -1.81
CA LEU A 75 5.87 3.32 -2.72
C LEU A 75 4.55 3.42 -1.94
N GLY A 76 4.56 2.98 -0.67
CA GLY A 76 3.47 3.13 0.29
C GLY A 76 2.98 4.56 0.45
N TRP A 77 3.90 5.51 0.38
CA TRP A 77 3.59 6.93 0.54
C TRP A 77 2.78 7.53 -0.60
N LEU A 78 2.73 6.86 -1.77
CA LEU A 78 1.82 7.24 -2.84
C LEU A 78 0.35 7.14 -2.41
N GLY A 79 0.05 6.40 -1.32
CA GLY A 79 -1.28 6.34 -0.71
C GLY A 79 -1.81 7.70 -0.24
N LEU A 80 -0.91 8.63 0.11
CA LEU A 80 -1.29 10.00 0.49
C LEU A 80 -2.01 10.73 -0.66
N ILE A 81 -1.67 10.42 -1.91
CA ILE A 81 -2.35 11.00 -3.08
C ILE A 81 -3.83 10.58 -3.07
N GLY A 82 -4.12 9.33 -2.71
CA GLY A 82 -5.50 8.86 -2.57
C GLY A 82 -6.26 9.51 -1.42
N VAL A 83 -5.58 9.78 -0.30
CA VAL A 83 -6.18 10.51 0.83
C VAL A 83 -6.54 11.94 0.41
N LEU A 84 -5.61 12.66 -0.22
CA LEU A 84 -5.85 14.02 -0.72
C LEU A 84 -6.97 14.05 -1.76
N GLN A 85 -6.99 13.08 -2.66
CA GLN A 85 -8.05 12.95 -3.67
C GLN A 85 -9.41 12.66 -3.03
N THR A 86 -9.46 11.78 -2.03
CA THR A 86 -10.69 11.47 -1.29
C THR A 86 -11.19 12.70 -0.55
N ILE A 87 -10.32 13.41 0.17
CA ILE A 87 -10.67 14.64 0.87
C ILE A 87 -11.22 15.67 -0.12
N SER A 88 -10.50 15.97 -1.20
CA SER A 88 -10.92 16.95 -2.21
C SER A 88 -12.24 16.61 -2.92
N PHE A 89 -12.68 15.35 -2.88
CA PHE A 89 -13.93 14.92 -3.50
C PHE A 89 -15.13 15.00 -2.54
N TYR A 90 -14.92 14.80 -1.24
CA TYR A 90 -16.00 14.70 -0.24
C TYR A 90 -16.10 15.90 0.72
N LEU A 91 -15.05 16.73 0.81
CA LEU A 91 -14.93 17.90 1.69
C LEU A 91 -14.77 19.17 0.85
#